data_AF-A0A969LFY6-F1
#
_entry.id   AF-A0A969LFY6-F1
#
_cell.length_a   1.000
_cell.length_b   1.000
_cell.length_c   1.000
_cell.angle_alpha   90.00
_cell.angle_beta   90.00
_cell.angle_gamma   90.00
#
_symmetry.space_group_name_H-M   'P 1'
#
loop_
_entity.id
_entity.type
_entity.pdbx_description
1 polymer ?
#
loop_
_entity_poly.entity_id
_entity_poly.type
_entity_poly.pdbx_seq_one_letter_code
_entity_poly.pdbx_strand_id
1 'polypeptide(L)' 'MTRRAADLLVDCLAAHEVDRIFCVPGESYLAVLDALHDRNTIETIIAGTRVAPVSWPWRMRR' A
#
# COMPACT_ATOMS: atom_id res chain seq x y z
N MET A 1 1.95 -17.89 -17.68
CA MET A 1 2.08 -16.66 -16.88
C MET A 1 1.17 -16.81 -15.67
N THR A 2 1.73 -17.22 -14.54
CA THR A 2 0.95 -17.42 -13.30
C THR A 2 0.75 -16.04 -12.67
N ARG A 3 -0.49 -15.54 -12.65
CA ARG A 3 -0.82 -14.27 -11.99
C ARG A 3 -0.97 -14.53 -10.50
N ARG A 4 -0.24 -13.78 -9.67
CA ARG A 4 -0.30 -13.93 -8.21
C ARG A 4 -1.58 -13.26 -7.69
N ALA A 5 -2.06 -13.72 -6.54
CA ALA A 5 -3.17 -13.05 -5.85
C ALA A 5 -2.83 -11.59 -5.51
N ALA A 6 -1.56 -11.30 -5.23
CA ALA A 6 -1.05 -9.94 -5.03
C ALA A 6 -1.24 -9.04 -6.26
N ASP A 7 -0.93 -9.54 -7.46
CA ASP A 7 -1.08 -8.75 -8.69
C ASP A 7 -2.56 -8.41 -8.93
N LEU A 8 -3.46 -9.37 -8.70
CA LEU A 8 -4.92 -9.13 -8.79
C LEU A 8 -5.41 -8.11 -7.77
N LEU A 9 -4.90 -8.16 -6.53
CA LEU A 9 -5.24 -7.19 -5.50
C LEU A 9 -4.83 -5.77 -5.93
N VAL A 10 -3.61 -5.59 -6.41
CA VAL A 10 -3.13 -4.27 -6.85
C VAL A 10 -3.91 -3.77 -8.07
N ASP A 11 -4.26 -4.66 -8.99
CA ASP A 11 -5.08 -4.28 -10.15
C ASP A 11 -6.48 -3.82 -9.73
N CYS A 12 -7.10 -4.48 -8.75
CA CYS A 12 -8.36 -4.01 -8.18
C CYS A 12 -8.19 -2.63 -7.51
N LEU A 13 -7.13 -2.42 -6.73
CA LEU A 13 -6.87 -1.12 -6.09
C LEU A 13 -6.69 0.00 -7.12
N ALA A 14 -5.94 -0.27 -8.19
CA ALA A 14 -5.74 0.67 -9.29
C ALA A 14 -7.05 0.97 -10.03
N ALA A 15 -7.89 -0.04 -10.26
CA ALA A 15 -9.20 0.12 -10.90
C ALA A 15 -10.18 0.95 -10.04
N HIS A 16 -9.98 0.99 -8.72
CA HIS A 16 -10.71 1.84 -7.79
C HIS A 16 -10.09 3.24 -7.61
N GLU A 17 -9.11 3.61 -8.45
CA GLU A 17 -8.45 4.91 -8.42
C GLU A 17 -7.81 5.24 -7.05
N VAL A 18 -7.28 4.21 -6.38
CA VAL A 18 -6.57 4.39 -5.11
C VAL A 18 -5.20 5.00 -5.36
N ASP A 19 -5.00 6.24 -4.91
CA ASP A 19 -3.71 6.93 -5.07
C ASP A 19 -2.65 6.48 -4.06
N ARG A 20 -3.08 6.09 -2.84
CA ARG A 20 -2.20 5.84 -1.71
C ARG A 20 -2.65 4.68 -0.84
N ILE A 21 -1.68 3.90 -0.36
CA ILE A 21 -1.91 2.86 0.64
C ILE A 21 -0.98 3.04 1.85
N PHE A 22 -1.43 2.60 3.01
CA PHE A 22 -0.62 2.55 4.23
C PHE A 22 -0.30 1.10 4.56
N CYS A 23 0.98 0.78 4.69
CA CYS A 23 1.43 -0.57 5.00
C CYS A 23 2.39 -0.53 6.19
N VAL A 24 2.19 -1.43 7.16
CA VAL A 24 3.21 -1.74 8.15
C VAL A 24 4.09 -2.84 7.56
N PRO A 25 5.39 -2.60 7.33
CA PRO A 25 6.25 -3.54 6.64
C PRO A 25 6.38 -4.83 7.47
N GLY A 26 6.10 -5.96 6.84
CA GLY A 26 6.23 -7.29 7.40
C GLY A 26 6.34 -8.33 6.28
N GLU A 27 6.95 -9.47 6.57
CA GLU A 27 7.26 -10.53 5.59
C GLU A 27 6.00 -11.02 4.84
N SER A 28 4.87 -11.07 5.53
CA SER A 28 3.56 -11.47 4.98
C SER A 28 3.06 -10.59 3.83
N TYR A 29 3.59 -9.37 3.68
CA TYR A 29 3.14 -8.39 2.68
C TYR A 29 4.11 -8.22 1.51
N LEU A 30 5.24 -8.94 1.49
CA LEU A 30 6.26 -8.77 0.45
C LEU A 30 5.72 -8.99 -0.95
N ALA A 31 4.85 -9.99 -1.17
CA ALA A 31 4.26 -10.22 -2.49
C ALA A 31 3.39 -9.06 -2.98
N VAL A 32 2.69 -8.36 -2.07
CA VAL A 32 1.87 -7.20 -2.40
C VAL A 32 2.74 -5.97 -2.59
N LEU A 33 3.75 -5.77 -1.76
CA LEU A 33 4.73 -4.70 -1.91
C LEU A 33 5.48 -4.79 -3.24
N ASP A 34 5.85 -6.00 -3.65
CA ASP A 34 6.46 -6.29 -4.95
C ASP A 34 5.51 -5.93 -6.11
N ALA A 35 4.26 -6.39 -6.04
CA ALA A 35 3.25 -6.05 -7.07
C ALA A 35 2.94 -4.54 -7.15
N LEU A 36 2.95 -3.82 -6.02
CA LEU A 36 2.79 -2.37 -5.99
C LEU A 36 3.99 -1.65 -6.60
N HIS A 37 5.20 -2.15 -6.30
CA HIS A 37 6.44 -1.63 -6.87
C HIS A 37 6.47 -1.79 -8.39
N ASP A 38 6.04 -2.95 -8.91
CA ASP A 38 5.97 -3.22 -10.35
C ASP A 38 4.98 -2.31 -11.09
N ARG A 39 3.89 -1.92 -10.43
CA ARG A 39 2.82 -1.10 -11.03
C ARG A 39 3.14 0.39 -11.02
N ASN A 40 3.83 0.87 -9.97
CA ASN A 40 4.23 2.28 -9.80
C ASN A 40 3.09 3.31 -9.97
N THR A 41 1.84 2.90 -9.81
CA THR A 41 0.65 3.77 -9.90
C THR A 41 0.10 4.17 -8.53
N ILE A 42 0.46 3.44 -7.47
CA ILE A 42 -0.06 3.63 -6.12
C ILE A 42 1.09 3.95 -5.18
N GLU A 43 1.04 5.09 -4.51
CA GLU A 43 2.06 5.49 -3.55
C GLU A 43 1.93 4.66 -2.26
N THR A 44 3.00 3.96 -1.90
CA THR A 44 3.04 3.14 -0.67
C THR A 44 3.66 3.95 0.47
N ILE A 45 2.87 4.20 1.51
CA ILE A 45 3.30 4.87 2.73
C ILE A 45 3.59 3.84 3.82
N ILE A 46 4.82 3.87 4.35
CA ILE A 46 5.23 3.03 5.47
C ILE A 46 4.64 3.59 6.76
N ALA A 47 3.73 2.84 7.38
CA ALA A 47 3.15 3.14 8.69
C ALA A 47 3.95 2.42 9.79
N GLY A 48 4.16 3.09 10.93
CA GLY A 48 4.73 2.44 12.12
C GLY A 48 3.73 1.47 12.77
N THR A 49 4.23 0.48 13.51
CA THR A 49 3.46 -0.56 14.23
C THR A 49 2.32 -0.04 15.13
N ARG A 50 2.32 1.25 15.47
CA ARG A 50 1.16 1.92 16.06
C ARG A 50 0.26 2.37 14.91
N VAL A 51 -0.73 1.55 14.55
CA VAL A 51 -1.78 1.94 13.60
C VAL A 51 -2.41 3.27 14.04
N ALA A 52 -1.97 4.35 13.39
CA ALA A 52 -2.64 5.64 13.50
C ALA A 52 -3.85 5.58 12.55
N PRO A 53 -5.07 5.93 13.01
CA PRO A 53 -6.24 5.93 12.15
C PRO A 53 -6.02 6.87 10.96
N VAL A 54 -6.82 6.66 9.89
CA VAL A 54 -6.92 7.43 8.63
C VAL A 54 -6.99 8.97 8.80
N SER A 55 -7.07 9.46 10.03
CA SER A 55 -6.97 10.86 10.44
C SER A 55 -5.66 11.19 11.17
N TRP A 56 -4.50 11.14 10.50
CA TRP A 56 -3.30 11.85 11.02
C TRP A 56 -2.97 13.20 10.32
N PRO A 57 -3.80 14.24 10.54
CA PRO A 57 -3.42 15.65 10.38
C PRO A 57 -2.45 16.18 11.45
N TRP A 58 -1.99 15.39 12.43
CA TRP A 58 -1.13 15.88 13.53
C TRP A 58 0.34 16.13 13.15
N ARG A 59 0.66 16.16 11.85
CA ARG A 59 1.83 16.90 11.35
C ARG A 59 1.45 18.27 10.78
N MET A 60 0.34 18.87 11.20
CA MET A 60 0.19 20.32 11.17
C MET A 60 0.90 20.90 12.41
N ARG A 61 2.09 21.51 12.21
CA ARG A 61 3.02 22.12 13.18
C ARG A 61 4.23 21.27 13.61
N ARG A 62 5.16 21.03 12.67
CA ARG A 62 6.58 21.34 12.88
C ARG A 62 7.32 21.39 11.56
#